data_AF-X1FWE2-F1
#
_entry.id   AF-X1FWE2-F1
#
_cell.length_a   1.000
_cell.length_b   1.000
_cell.length_c   1.000
_cell.angle_alpha   90.00
_cell.angle_beta   90.00
_cell.angle_gamma   90.00
#
_symmetry.space_group_name_H-M   'P 1'
#
loop_
_entity.id
_entity.type
_entity.pdbx_description
1 polymer ?
#
loop_
_entity_poly.entity_id
_entity_poly.type
_entity_poly.pdbx_seq_one_letter_code
_entity_poly.pdbx_strand_id
1 'polypeptide(L)'
;DANTLYYGKRANAVDHLNTAMVNGFNRIAVGCDVIIADGLKGTEYQEIPIDKKHCKTPKIAAAIASADIIISLTHFKGHEMTGFGGTLKNLGMGSGSRAGKMEMHSNSKPKIILKNCIGCGQCIKNCSQEAIHFNENKKAEIDYQKCIGCGQCVAVCQYSAAVVGSDESGAIVQEKIAEYTYAALKDKPHFHISFIMNVSPYCDCWNYNDMAIVPDIGMAASFDPVALDRACVDLVNKTPMVKGSILEEKHFHSGEDKFGHVHIDTDWKIGLNYAEKIGLGAQNYDLIIV
;
A
#
# COMPACT_ATOMS: atom_id res chain seq x y z
N ASP A 1 7.41 -7.73 -1.94
CA ASP A 1 6.64 -6.82 -1.07
C ASP A 1 7.58 -6.27 0.01
N ALA A 2 7.22 -5.15 0.62
CA ALA A 2 7.94 -4.50 1.71
C ALA A 2 7.12 -4.57 3.02
N ASN A 3 7.77 -4.44 4.17
CA ASN A 3 7.14 -4.55 5.48
C ASN A 3 6.02 -3.51 5.72
N THR A 4 5.06 -3.84 6.57
CA THR A 4 3.92 -2.98 6.93
C THR A 4 4.29 -1.96 8.01
N LEU A 5 3.55 -0.84 8.07
CA LEU A 5 3.72 0.16 9.13
C LEU A 5 3.26 -0.33 10.50
N TYR A 6 2.11 -1.01 10.49
CA TYR A 6 1.44 -1.49 11.68
C TYR A 6 2.14 -2.73 12.25
N TYR A 7 2.01 -2.87 13.57
CA TYR A 7 2.47 -4.06 14.27
C TYR A 7 1.65 -5.28 13.84
N GLY A 8 2.33 -6.40 13.62
CA GLY A 8 1.72 -7.64 13.15
C GLY A 8 2.75 -8.52 12.46
N LYS A 9 2.26 -9.60 11.84
CA LYS A 9 3.14 -10.62 11.24
C LYS A 9 3.87 -10.17 9.96
N ARG A 10 3.72 -8.91 9.54
CA ARG A 10 4.44 -8.32 8.39
C ARG A 10 5.25 -7.07 8.77
N ALA A 11 5.47 -6.83 10.06
CA ALA A 11 6.17 -5.64 10.55
C ALA A 11 7.71 -5.70 10.40
N ASN A 12 8.27 -6.91 10.26
CA ASN A 12 9.68 -7.16 10.02
C ASN A 12 9.85 -8.38 9.11
N ALA A 13 11.04 -8.54 8.50
CA ALA A 13 11.23 -9.55 7.47
C ALA A 13 11.09 -10.99 7.96
N VAL A 14 11.47 -11.30 9.20
CA VAL A 14 11.42 -12.68 9.73
C VAL A 14 9.97 -13.14 9.85
N ASP A 15 9.13 -12.33 10.51
CA ASP A 15 7.72 -12.65 10.66
C ASP A 15 6.98 -12.62 9.31
N HIS A 16 7.38 -11.70 8.43
CA HIS A 16 6.80 -11.57 7.10
C HIS A 16 7.10 -12.81 6.25
N LEU A 17 8.33 -13.31 6.26
CA LEU A 17 8.69 -14.56 5.58
C LEU A 17 7.95 -15.76 6.17
N ASN A 18 7.81 -15.84 7.51
CA ASN A 18 7.00 -16.88 8.14
C ASN A 18 5.54 -16.82 7.67
N THR A 19 4.97 -15.62 7.57
CA THR A 19 3.62 -15.40 7.06
C THR A 19 3.51 -15.82 5.60
N ALA A 20 4.48 -15.46 4.77
CA ALA A 20 4.54 -15.88 3.37
C ALA A 20 4.54 -17.42 3.26
N MET A 21 5.38 -18.10 4.04
CA MET A 21 5.46 -19.56 4.07
C MET A 21 4.12 -20.22 4.46
N VAL A 22 3.46 -19.74 5.51
CA VAL A 22 2.16 -20.27 5.97
C VAL A 22 1.07 -20.10 4.91
N ASN A 23 1.15 -19.05 4.08
CA ASN A 23 0.21 -18.80 2.99
C ASN A 23 0.62 -19.48 1.67
N GLY A 24 1.63 -20.36 1.68
CA GLY A 24 2.07 -21.07 0.48
C GLY A 24 3.01 -20.27 -0.43
N PHE A 25 3.42 -19.07 -0.05
CA PHE A 25 4.48 -18.32 -0.74
C PHE A 25 5.83 -18.78 -0.21
N ASN A 26 6.29 -19.93 -0.71
CA ASN A 26 7.60 -20.49 -0.40
C ASN A 26 8.19 -21.19 -1.62
N ARG A 27 9.52 -21.34 -1.65
CA ARG A 27 10.24 -21.93 -2.79
C ARG A 27 9.70 -23.28 -3.23
N ILE A 28 9.21 -24.10 -2.31
CA ILE A 28 8.69 -25.44 -2.62
C ILE A 28 7.38 -25.34 -3.41
N ALA A 29 6.47 -24.45 -2.99
CA ALA A 29 5.16 -24.28 -3.61
C ALA A 29 5.20 -23.41 -4.89
N VAL A 30 5.93 -22.28 -4.86
CA VAL A 30 5.93 -21.31 -5.97
C VAL A 30 7.15 -21.42 -6.90
N GLY A 31 8.17 -22.18 -6.53
CA GLY A 31 9.39 -22.35 -7.35
C GLY A 31 10.38 -21.18 -7.30
N CYS A 32 10.11 -20.13 -6.50
CA CYS A 32 10.98 -18.96 -6.35
C CYS A 32 11.19 -18.57 -4.88
N ASP A 33 12.30 -17.89 -4.61
CA ASP A 33 12.61 -17.37 -3.28
C ASP A 33 11.75 -16.13 -2.96
N VAL A 34 11.27 -16.03 -1.73
CA VAL A 34 10.56 -14.84 -1.25
C VAL A 34 11.56 -13.90 -0.58
N ILE A 35 11.58 -12.65 -1.04
CA ILE A 35 12.44 -11.59 -0.51
C ILE A 35 11.54 -10.47 0.01
N ILE A 36 11.81 -10.04 1.25
CA ILE A 36 11.19 -8.84 1.83
C ILE A 36 12.04 -7.65 1.44
N ALA A 37 11.49 -6.81 0.57
CA ALA A 37 12.28 -5.93 -0.29
C ALA A 37 12.93 -4.74 0.45
N ASP A 38 12.43 -4.39 1.63
CA ASP A 38 12.91 -3.26 2.44
C ASP A 38 13.77 -3.70 3.65
N GLY A 39 14.29 -4.93 3.58
CA GLY A 39 15.27 -5.43 4.52
C GLY A 39 14.68 -5.91 5.84
N LEU A 40 15.57 -6.29 6.77
CA LEU A 40 15.18 -6.96 8.02
C LEU A 40 14.17 -6.17 8.85
N LYS A 41 14.34 -4.84 8.91
CA LYS A 41 13.55 -3.93 9.75
C LYS A 41 12.68 -2.95 8.96
N GLY A 42 12.66 -3.07 7.63
CA GLY A 42 11.95 -2.13 6.76
C GLY A 42 12.66 -0.78 6.55
N THR A 43 13.98 -0.75 6.74
CA THR A 43 14.81 0.46 6.68
C THR A 43 15.64 0.56 5.40
N GLU A 44 15.64 -0.45 4.55
CA GLU A 44 16.44 -0.50 3.33
C GLU A 44 15.61 0.03 2.16
N TYR A 45 15.96 1.21 1.66
CA TYR A 45 15.27 1.84 0.55
C TYR A 45 16.23 2.68 -0.30
N GLN A 46 15.80 2.94 -1.54
CA GLN A 46 16.39 3.94 -2.41
C GLN A 46 15.39 5.08 -2.60
N GLU A 47 15.89 6.30 -2.63
CA GLU A 47 15.09 7.49 -2.95
C GLU A 47 15.06 7.68 -4.46
N ILE A 48 13.87 7.60 -5.06
CA ILE A 48 13.70 7.70 -6.51
C ILE A 48 13.21 9.10 -6.88
N PRO A 49 13.99 9.96 -7.55
CA PRO A 49 13.55 11.31 -7.88
C PRO A 49 12.47 11.30 -8.98
N ILE A 50 11.30 11.86 -8.67
CA ILE A 50 10.18 11.99 -9.62
C ILE A 50 9.58 13.41 -9.67
N ASP A 51 9.86 14.23 -8.65
CA ASP A 51 9.41 15.63 -8.53
C ASP A 51 7.92 15.86 -8.82
N LYS A 52 7.05 14.96 -8.32
CA LYS A 52 5.59 15.07 -8.50
C LYS A 52 4.96 15.97 -7.42
N LYS A 53 3.63 16.04 -7.39
CA LYS A 53 2.85 16.99 -6.56
C LYS A 53 3.13 16.81 -5.07
N HIS A 54 3.15 15.57 -4.59
CA HIS A 54 3.24 15.27 -3.16
C HIS A 54 4.60 14.72 -2.74
N CYS A 55 5.17 13.84 -3.55
CA CYS A 55 6.38 13.10 -3.27
C CYS A 55 7.46 13.49 -4.27
N LYS A 56 8.53 14.10 -3.74
CA LYS A 56 9.70 14.51 -4.54
C LYS A 56 10.62 13.33 -4.81
N THR A 57 10.85 12.54 -3.76
CA THR A 57 11.76 11.40 -3.75
C THR A 57 11.14 10.21 -2.99
N PRO A 58 10.16 9.48 -3.58
CA PRO A 58 9.61 8.26 -3.00
C PRO A 58 10.69 7.27 -2.52
N LYS A 59 10.45 6.68 -1.36
CA LYS A 59 11.35 5.74 -0.68
C LYS A 59 10.97 4.31 -1.05
N ILE A 60 11.47 3.85 -2.20
CA ILE A 60 11.19 2.52 -2.73
C ILE A 60 12.10 1.49 -2.08
N ALA A 61 11.53 0.38 -1.64
CA ALA A 61 12.23 -0.75 -1.04
C ALA A 61 13.41 -1.19 -1.90
N ALA A 62 14.60 -1.34 -1.30
CA ALA A 62 15.86 -1.42 -2.03
C ALA A 62 15.90 -2.54 -3.08
N ALA A 63 15.36 -3.73 -2.78
CA ALA A 63 15.33 -4.84 -3.73
C ALA A 63 14.40 -4.56 -4.94
N ILE A 64 13.27 -3.88 -4.72
CA ILE A 64 12.35 -3.49 -5.81
C ILE A 64 12.98 -2.35 -6.63
N ALA A 65 13.63 -1.39 -5.98
CA ALA A 65 14.34 -0.30 -6.64
C ALA A 65 15.48 -0.81 -7.54
N SER A 66 16.14 -1.91 -7.16
CA SER A 66 17.20 -2.53 -7.98
C SER A 66 16.70 -3.52 -9.04
N ALA A 67 15.41 -3.85 -9.10
CA ALA A 67 14.89 -4.81 -10.07
C ALA A 67 14.97 -4.27 -11.52
N ASP A 68 15.40 -5.09 -12.47
CA ASP A 68 15.48 -4.71 -13.89
C ASP A 68 14.11 -4.68 -14.59
N ILE A 69 13.22 -5.60 -14.19
CA ILE A 69 11.88 -5.80 -14.76
C ILE A 69 10.88 -6.01 -13.62
N ILE A 70 9.67 -5.48 -13.75
CA ILE A 70 8.60 -5.65 -12.74
C ILE A 70 7.45 -6.46 -13.33
N ILE A 71 7.17 -7.62 -12.75
CA ILE A 71 5.92 -8.35 -12.96
C ILE A 71 5.13 -8.28 -11.66
N SER A 72 3.90 -7.75 -11.71
CA SER A 72 3.05 -7.66 -10.52
C SER A 72 1.87 -8.62 -10.59
N LEU A 73 1.67 -9.39 -9.53
CA LEU A 73 0.49 -10.22 -9.33
C LEU A 73 -0.32 -9.63 -8.19
N THR A 74 -1.59 -9.32 -8.43
CA THR A 74 -2.42 -8.66 -7.43
C THR A 74 -3.77 -9.34 -7.28
N HIS A 75 -4.29 -9.37 -6.07
CA HIS A 75 -5.70 -9.66 -5.84
C HIS A 75 -6.47 -8.33 -5.90
N PHE A 76 -7.44 -8.26 -6.80
CA PHE A 76 -8.29 -7.08 -6.98
C PHE A 76 -9.50 -7.15 -6.02
N LYS A 77 -9.56 -6.21 -5.07
CA LYS A 77 -10.55 -6.24 -3.96
C LYS A 77 -10.92 -4.84 -3.45
N GLY A 78 -11.97 -4.70 -2.65
CA GLY A 78 -12.44 -3.42 -2.08
C GLY A 78 -11.54 -2.87 -0.96
N HIS A 79 -11.39 -1.55 -0.82
CA HIS A 79 -10.48 -0.94 0.15
C HIS A 79 -11.10 0.30 0.81
N GLU A 80 -10.98 0.40 2.13
CA GLU A 80 -11.68 1.43 2.91
C GLU A 80 -11.25 2.88 2.60
N MET A 81 -9.97 3.13 2.31
CA MET A 81 -9.46 4.47 1.97
C MET A 81 -9.35 4.79 0.48
N THR A 82 -9.30 3.78 -0.39
CA THR A 82 -9.04 3.95 -1.83
C THR A 82 -10.15 3.38 -2.72
N GLY A 83 -11.22 2.86 -2.11
CA GLY A 83 -12.38 2.25 -2.75
C GLY A 83 -12.08 0.83 -3.23
N PHE A 84 -10.96 0.64 -3.93
CA PHE A 84 -10.42 -0.67 -4.28
C PHE A 84 -8.91 -0.73 -4.07
N GLY A 85 -8.36 -1.94 -4.02
CA GLY A 85 -6.94 -2.24 -4.11
C GLY A 85 -6.70 -3.12 -5.32
N GLY A 86 -6.06 -2.54 -6.34
CA GLY A 86 -5.60 -3.23 -7.54
C GLY A 86 -4.09 -3.08 -7.70
N THR A 87 -3.63 -3.03 -8.94
CA THR A 87 -2.24 -2.85 -9.36
C THR A 87 -1.60 -1.61 -8.77
N LEU A 88 -2.26 -0.44 -8.87
CA LEU A 88 -1.70 0.82 -8.38
C LEU A 88 -1.48 0.78 -6.86
N LYS A 89 -2.49 0.33 -6.10
CA LYS A 89 -2.36 0.22 -4.65
C LYS A 89 -1.29 -0.79 -4.25
N ASN A 90 -1.28 -1.96 -4.88
CA ASN A 90 -0.31 -3.02 -4.56
C ASN A 90 1.12 -2.59 -4.88
N LEU A 91 1.37 -2.02 -6.05
CA LEU A 91 2.70 -1.55 -6.41
C LEU A 91 3.09 -0.31 -5.63
N GLY A 92 2.29 0.75 -5.62
CA GLY A 92 2.62 1.98 -4.92
C GLY A 92 2.87 1.74 -3.43
N MET A 93 1.91 1.14 -2.73
CA MET A 93 2.05 0.90 -1.30
C MET A 93 3.00 -0.26 -0.97
N GLY A 94 2.95 -1.36 -1.73
CA GLY A 94 3.76 -2.55 -1.48
C GLY A 94 5.24 -2.38 -1.85
N SER A 95 5.56 -1.47 -2.77
CA SER A 95 6.96 -1.14 -3.09
C SER A 95 7.57 -0.10 -2.16
N GLY A 96 6.76 0.75 -1.51
CA GLY A 96 7.26 1.71 -0.53
C GLY A 96 7.84 0.99 0.69
N SER A 97 9.02 1.42 1.16
CA SER A 97 9.54 0.96 2.45
C SER A 97 8.63 1.39 3.60
N ARG A 98 8.89 0.97 4.84
CA ARG A 98 8.13 1.50 6.00
C ARG A 98 8.17 3.03 6.06
N ALA A 99 9.30 3.67 5.75
CA ALA A 99 9.37 5.12 5.66
C ALA A 99 8.52 5.69 4.50
N GLY A 100 8.51 5.04 3.34
CA GLY A 100 7.69 5.48 2.21
C GLY A 100 6.18 5.30 2.45
N LYS A 101 5.77 4.20 3.08
CA LYS A 101 4.39 4.00 3.54
C LYS A 101 3.97 5.10 4.53
N MET A 102 4.87 5.55 5.40
CA MET A 102 4.58 6.66 6.32
C MET A 102 4.33 7.97 5.56
N GLU A 103 5.13 8.25 4.53
CA GLU A 103 4.95 9.43 3.67
C GLU A 103 3.60 9.40 2.93
N MET A 104 3.17 8.21 2.49
CA MET A 104 1.84 8.01 1.88
C MET A 104 0.70 8.24 2.87
N HIS A 105 0.82 7.75 4.10
CA HIS A 105 -0.29 7.73 5.07
C HIS A 105 -0.41 8.96 5.97
N SER A 106 0.62 9.80 6.05
CA SER A 106 0.63 10.86 7.06
C SER A 106 0.55 12.26 6.46
N ASN A 107 -0.30 13.06 7.09
CA ASN A 107 -0.38 14.50 6.90
C ASN A 107 0.31 15.28 8.03
N SER A 108 0.98 14.60 8.97
CA SER A 108 1.71 15.28 10.04
C SER A 108 2.91 14.50 10.56
N LYS A 109 3.69 15.17 11.42
CA LYS A 109 4.91 14.60 11.98
C LYS A 109 4.57 13.43 12.92
N PRO A 110 5.43 12.37 12.97
CA PRO A 110 5.22 11.23 13.87
C PRO A 110 5.05 11.63 15.34
N LYS A 111 4.37 10.79 16.12
CA LYS A 111 4.19 11.00 17.57
C LYS A 111 4.81 9.85 18.38
N ILE A 112 5.22 10.13 19.62
CA ILE A 112 5.66 9.10 20.57
C ILE A 112 4.58 8.84 21.62
N ILE A 113 4.06 7.62 21.65
CA ILE A 113 3.23 7.10 22.74
C ILE A 113 4.16 6.69 23.89
N LEU A 114 4.30 7.59 24.88
CA LEU A 114 5.25 7.41 25.99
C LEU A 114 5.05 6.10 26.78
N LYS A 115 3.80 5.63 26.90
CA LYS A 115 3.45 4.38 27.61
C LYS A 115 4.08 3.13 26.97
N ASN A 116 4.25 3.15 25.64
CA ASN A 116 4.80 2.04 24.87
C ASN A 116 6.33 2.14 24.70
N CYS A 117 6.90 3.34 24.91
CA CYS A 117 8.32 3.57 24.74
C CYS A 117 9.11 2.90 25.87
N ILE A 118 10.02 1.98 25.54
CA ILE A 118 10.88 1.32 26.54
C ILE A 118 12.26 2.00 26.72
N GLY A 119 12.50 3.13 26.05
CA GLY A 119 13.78 3.85 26.17
C GLY A 119 14.97 3.21 25.46
N CYS A 120 14.74 2.43 24.38
CA CYS A 120 15.80 1.70 23.68
C CYS A 120 16.71 2.56 22.78
N GLY A 121 16.31 3.80 22.46
CA GLY A 121 17.11 4.76 21.70
C GLY A 121 17.26 4.49 20.20
N GLN A 122 16.58 3.48 19.64
CA GLN A 122 16.68 3.17 18.20
C GLN A 122 16.18 4.31 17.32
N CYS A 123 15.09 4.99 17.70
CA CYS A 123 14.57 6.15 16.98
C CYS A 123 15.55 7.34 16.98
N ILE A 124 16.27 7.55 18.10
CA ILE A 124 17.30 8.59 18.22
C ILE A 124 18.44 8.31 17.24
N LYS A 125 18.98 7.09 17.26
CA LYS A 125 20.09 6.68 16.38
C LYS A 125 19.79 6.79 14.88
N ASN A 126 18.52 6.70 14.51
CA ASN A 126 18.09 6.71 13.11
C ASN A 126 17.48 8.05 12.68
N CYS A 127 17.47 9.06 13.55
CA CYS A 127 16.97 10.38 13.18
C CYS A 127 18.09 11.22 12.54
N SER A 128 18.08 11.35 11.21
CA SER A 128 19.06 12.16 10.48
C SER A 128 18.98 13.66 10.79
N GLN A 129 17.87 14.10 11.39
CA GLN A 129 17.63 15.50 11.77
C GLN A 129 18.00 15.78 13.23
N GLU A 130 18.48 14.77 13.96
CA GLU A 130 18.76 14.86 15.40
C GLU A 130 17.58 15.43 16.21
N ALA A 131 16.37 15.16 15.73
CA ALA A 131 15.13 15.71 16.25
C ALA A 131 14.58 14.88 17.42
N ILE A 132 15.20 13.76 17.79
CA ILE A 132 14.69 12.86 18.83
C ILE A 132 15.71 12.76 19.95
N HIS A 133 15.28 12.95 21.19
CA HIS A 133 16.11 12.87 22.38
C HIS A 133 15.37 12.12 23.51
N PHE A 134 16.09 11.78 24.57
CA PHE A 134 15.45 11.25 25.78
C PHE A 134 14.98 12.39 26.67
N ASN A 135 13.78 12.26 27.21
CA ASN A 135 13.31 13.08 28.31
C ASN A 135 13.81 12.55 29.67
N GLU A 136 13.43 13.23 30.75
CA GLU A 136 13.82 12.91 32.12
C GLU A 136 13.49 11.46 32.53
N ASN A 137 12.43 10.88 31.96
CA ASN A 137 11.97 9.52 32.24
C ASN A 137 12.59 8.47 31.29
N LYS A 138 13.65 8.83 30.56
CA LYS A 138 14.30 7.99 29.55
C LYS A 138 13.33 7.52 28.45
N LYS A 139 12.31 8.33 28.14
CA LYS A 139 11.39 8.11 27.02
C LYS A 139 11.79 8.98 25.84
N ALA A 140 11.59 8.49 24.62
CA ALA A 140 11.88 9.27 23.43
C ALA A 140 10.89 10.42 23.27
N GLU A 141 11.38 11.60 22.93
CA GLU A 141 10.61 12.81 22.67
C GLU A 141 11.09 13.46 21.37
N ILE A 142 10.18 14.07 20.61
CA ILE A 142 10.47 14.65 19.30
C ILE A 142 10.46 16.18 19.40
N ASP A 143 11.58 16.79 19.05
CA ASP A 143 11.67 18.21 18.73
C ASP A 143 11.04 18.44 17.34
N TYR A 144 9.81 18.95 17.34
CA TYR A 144 9.07 19.21 16.12
C TYR A 144 9.59 20.38 15.30
N GLN A 145 10.48 21.22 15.82
CA GLN A 145 11.12 22.27 15.02
C GLN A 145 12.16 21.66 14.07
N LYS A 146 12.87 20.62 14.52
CA LYS A 146 13.85 19.89 13.69
C LYS A 146 13.24 18.77 12.87
N CYS A 147 12.18 18.14 13.37
CA CYS A 147 11.57 16.99 12.71
C CYS A 147 10.97 17.38 11.36
N ILE A 148 11.43 16.74 10.28
CA ILE A 148 10.86 16.93 8.93
C ILE A 148 9.72 15.96 8.60
N GLY A 149 9.35 15.07 9.53
CA GLY A 149 8.27 14.11 9.33
C GLY A 149 8.64 12.86 8.51
N CYS A 150 9.93 12.55 8.33
CA CYS A 150 10.39 11.46 7.46
C CYS A 150 9.96 10.03 7.88
N GLY A 151 9.39 9.85 9.07
CA GLY A 151 8.83 8.57 9.51
C GLY A 151 9.83 7.50 9.95
N GLN A 152 11.14 7.76 9.87
CA GLN A 152 12.16 6.75 10.20
C GLN A 152 12.03 6.22 11.63
N CYS A 153 11.62 7.07 12.58
CA CYS A 153 11.38 6.65 13.96
C CYS A 153 10.26 5.62 14.09
N VAL A 154 9.19 5.73 13.29
CA VAL A 154 8.08 4.77 13.20
C VAL A 154 8.60 3.46 12.60
N ALA A 155 9.39 3.55 11.52
CA ALA A 155 9.99 2.38 10.87
C ALA A 155 10.90 1.58 11.82
N VAL A 156 11.72 2.22 12.65
CA VAL A 156 12.63 1.47 13.54
C VAL A 156 12.00 1.04 14.86
N CYS A 157 10.82 1.57 15.21
CA CYS A 157 10.18 1.23 16.47
C CYS A 157 9.50 -0.14 16.40
N GLN A 158 9.95 -1.07 17.25
CA GLN A 158 9.37 -2.42 17.39
C GLN A 158 8.44 -2.55 18.59
N TYR A 159 8.16 -1.44 19.29
CA TYR A 159 7.34 -1.40 20.51
C TYR A 159 6.06 -0.59 20.31
N SER A 160 5.70 -0.22 19.07
CA SER A 160 4.55 0.63 18.75
C SER A 160 4.52 1.94 19.55
N ALA A 161 5.71 2.48 19.86
CA ALA A 161 5.88 3.72 20.58
C ALA A 161 5.92 4.91 19.63
N ALA A 162 6.69 4.83 18.54
CA ALA A 162 6.61 5.81 17.47
C ALA A 162 5.48 5.42 16.51
N VAL A 163 4.52 6.32 16.32
CA VAL A 163 3.32 6.09 15.51
C VAL A 163 3.12 7.21 14.51
N VAL A 164 2.31 6.91 13.49
CA VAL A 164 1.77 7.89 12.54
C VAL A 164 1.07 9.02 13.32
N GLY A 165 1.20 10.26 12.86
CA GLY A 165 0.57 11.42 13.48
C GLY A 165 -0.94 11.44 13.24
N SER A 166 -1.39 12.38 12.42
CA SER A 166 -2.74 12.40 11.84
C SER A 166 -2.72 11.70 10.50
N ASP A 167 -3.75 10.91 10.26
CA ASP A 167 -3.94 10.22 8.99
C ASP A 167 -4.19 11.24 7.87
N GLU A 168 -3.71 10.89 6.69
CA GLU A 168 -3.92 11.63 5.46
C GLU A 168 -5.32 11.37 4.89
N SER A 169 -5.86 12.34 4.14
CA SER A 169 -7.14 12.13 3.45
C SER A 169 -7.03 11.02 2.40
N GLY A 170 -8.09 10.22 2.22
CA GLY A 170 -8.12 9.14 1.21
C GLY A 170 -7.77 9.64 -0.19
N ALA A 171 -8.19 10.85 -0.55
CA ALA A 171 -7.85 11.51 -1.81
C ALA A 171 -6.33 11.71 -1.98
N ILE A 172 -5.65 12.28 -0.99
CA ILE A 172 -4.19 12.51 -1.06
C ILE A 172 -3.43 11.19 -0.98
N VAL A 173 -3.89 10.22 -0.18
CA VAL A 173 -3.31 8.86 -0.14
C VAL A 173 -3.33 8.23 -1.52
N GLN A 174 -4.46 8.31 -2.24
CA GLN A 174 -4.56 7.79 -3.61
C GLN A 174 -3.59 8.47 -4.58
N GLU A 175 -3.46 9.80 -4.53
CA GLU A 175 -2.49 10.53 -5.35
C GLU A 175 -1.04 10.13 -5.02
N LYS A 176 -0.68 10.03 -3.74
CA LYS A 176 0.65 9.58 -3.30
C LYS A 176 0.94 8.14 -3.71
N ILE A 177 -0.04 7.23 -3.65
CA ILE A 177 0.09 5.84 -4.13
C ILE A 177 0.41 5.81 -5.63
N ALA A 178 -0.26 6.64 -6.43
CA ALA A 178 0.02 6.73 -7.86
C ALA A 178 1.46 7.26 -8.12
N GLU A 179 1.94 8.23 -7.34
CA GLU A 179 3.33 8.72 -7.44
C GLU A 179 4.34 7.65 -7.02
N TYR A 180 4.06 6.87 -5.98
CA TYR A 180 4.89 5.73 -5.58
C TYR A 180 4.90 4.63 -6.64
N THR A 181 3.76 4.38 -7.30
CA THR A 181 3.69 3.43 -8.42
C THR A 181 4.54 3.93 -9.58
N TYR A 182 4.45 5.22 -9.92
CA TYR A 182 5.31 5.86 -10.91
C TYR A 182 6.78 5.68 -10.57
N ALA A 183 7.19 5.94 -9.34
CA ALA A 183 8.57 5.77 -8.90
C ALA A 183 9.04 4.31 -8.96
N ALA A 184 8.19 3.35 -8.60
CA ALA A 184 8.54 1.93 -8.65
C ALA A 184 8.78 1.44 -10.08
N LEU A 185 7.99 1.93 -11.05
CA LEU A 185 8.04 1.53 -12.46
C LEU A 185 8.99 2.38 -13.32
N LYS A 186 9.48 3.50 -12.78
CA LYS A 186 10.30 4.46 -13.52
C LYS A 186 11.49 3.75 -14.19
N ASP A 187 11.59 3.92 -15.50
CA ASP A 187 12.66 3.38 -16.37
C ASP A 187 12.73 1.83 -16.39
N LYS A 188 11.63 1.13 -16.06
CA LYS A 188 11.58 -0.33 -16.01
C LYS A 188 10.46 -0.89 -16.88
N PRO A 189 10.75 -1.90 -17.72
CA PRO A 189 9.72 -2.72 -18.35
C PRO A 189 8.84 -3.38 -17.28
N HIS A 190 7.52 -3.40 -17.52
CA HIS A 190 6.59 -3.96 -16.56
C HIS A 190 5.37 -4.62 -17.18
N PHE A 191 4.84 -5.63 -16.49
CA PHE A 191 3.62 -6.34 -16.87
C PHE A 191 2.82 -6.69 -15.62
N HIS A 192 1.50 -6.52 -15.70
CA HIS A 192 0.63 -6.57 -14.54
C HIS A 192 -0.47 -7.59 -14.73
N ILE A 193 -0.74 -8.37 -13.70
CA ILE A 193 -1.76 -9.41 -13.66
C ILE A 193 -2.61 -9.20 -12.40
N SER A 194 -3.91 -9.06 -12.59
CA SER A 194 -4.91 -8.90 -11.53
C SER A 194 -5.83 -10.11 -11.49
N PHE A 195 -5.83 -10.81 -10.37
CA PHE A 195 -6.81 -11.84 -10.02
C PHE A 195 -8.06 -11.14 -9.50
N ILE A 196 -9.17 -11.32 -10.21
CA ILE A 196 -10.49 -10.78 -9.86
C ILE A 196 -11.31 -11.95 -9.32
N MET A 197 -10.97 -12.38 -8.11
CA MET A 197 -11.57 -13.55 -7.46
C MET A 197 -12.05 -13.18 -6.08
N ASN A 198 -13.19 -13.72 -5.62
CA ASN A 198 -13.76 -13.48 -4.28
C ASN A 198 -13.60 -12.04 -3.81
N VAL A 199 -13.99 -11.08 -4.65
CA VAL A 199 -13.72 -9.65 -4.44
C VAL A 199 -14.35 -9.23 -3.12
N SER A 200 -13.54 -9.04 -2.09
CA SER A 200 -13.99 -8.74 -0.74
C SER A 200 -14.25 -7.24 -0.55
N PRO A 201 -15.10 -6.84 0.41
CA PRO A 201 -15.33 -5.41 0.66
C PRO A 201 -14.13 -4.72 1.29
N TYR A 202 -13.35 -5.40 2.12
CA TYR A 202 -12.20 -4.81 2.84
C TYR A 202 -10.85 -5.26 2.30
N CYS A 203 -9.81 -4.60 2.78
CA CYS A 203 -8.43 -4.91 2.48
C CYS A 203 -7.90 -6.22 3.08
N ASP A 204 -7.22 -7.03 2.26
CA ASP A 204 -6.47 -8.22 2.72
C ASP A 204 -5.33 -7.89 3.69
N CYS A 205 -5.05 -6.60 3.89
CA CYS A 205 -4.19 -6.14 4.96
C CYS A 205 -4.77 -6.43 6.36
N TRP A 206 -6.10 -6.55 6.47
CA TRP A 206 -6.80 -6.93 7.68
C TRP A 206 -6.71 -8.43 7.93
N ASN A 207 -6.77 -8.83 9.20
CA ASN A 207 -6.82 -10.23 9.62
C ASN A 207 -8.25 -10.81 9.60
N TYR A 208 -9.22 -10.05 9.11
CA TYR A 208 -10.61 -10.44 8.91
C TYR A 208 -11.10 -9.83 7.61
N ASN A 209 -12.14 -10.41 7.03
CA ASN A 209 -12.89 -9.82 5.94
C ASN A 209 -14.33 -10.32 6.02
N ASP A 210 -15.22 -9.62 5.33
CA ASP A 210 -16.60 -10.04 5.16
C ASP A 210 -16.73 -10.85 3.86
N MET A 211 -17.92 -11.38 3.59
CA MET A 211 -18.24 -12.11 2.37
C MET A 211 -17.96 -11.27 1.12
N ALA A 212 -17.49 -11.94 0.06
CA ALA A 212 -17.23 -11.31 -1.23
C ALA A 212 -18.46 -10.57 -1.77
N ILE A 213 -18.24 -9.39 -2.34
CA ILE A 213 -19.29 -8.57 -2.97
C ILE A 213 -19.61 -9.03 -4.39
N VAL A 214 -18.66 -9.66 -5.08
CA VAL A 214 -18.84 -10.36 -6.36
C VAL A 214 -18.06 -11.69 -6.34
N PRO A 215 -18.53 -12.73 -7.05
CA PRO A 215 -17.84 -14.01 -7.13
C PRO A 215 -16.58 -13.93 -8.01
N ASP A 216 -15.96 -15.08 -8.27
CA ASP A 216 -14.82 -15.20 -9.16
C ASP A 216 -15.18 -14.79 -10.60
N ILE A 217 -14.44 -13.82 -11.14
CA ILE A 217 -14.56 -13.32 -12.51
C ILE A 217 -13.43 -13.88 -13.39
N GLY A 218 -12.22 -14.03 -12.83
CA GLY A 218 -11.06 -14.58 -13.52
C GLY A 218 -9.82 -13.72 -13.35
N MET A 219 -9.01 -13.59 -14.41
CA MET A 219 -7.78 -12.82 -14.41
C MET A 219 -7.81 -11.80 -15.55
N ALA A 220 -7.27 -10.61 -15.28
CA ALA A 220 -6.98 -9.60 -16.30
C ALA A 220 -5.49 -9.28 -16.28
N ALA A 221 -4.91 -8.91 -17.42
CA ALA A 221 -3.51 -8.54 -17.49
C ALA A 221 -3.26 -7.43 -18.50
N SER A 222 -2.25 -6.60 -18.27
CA SER A 222 -1.89 -5.48 -19.13
C SER A 222 -0.46 -5.02 -18.89
N PHE A 223 0.14 -4.39 -19.91
CA PHE A 223 1.34 -3.56 -19.74
C PHE A 223 1.01 -2.18 -19.14
N ASP A 224 -0.24 -1.73 -19.26
CA ASP A 224 -0.70 -0.47 -18.69
C ASP A 224 -1.42 -0.74 -17.33
N PRO A 225 -0.85 -0.31 -16.20
CA PRO A 225 -1.42 -0.55 -14.87
C PRO A 225 -2.71 0.25 -14.60
N VAL A 226 -2.88 1.41 -15.25
CA VAL A 226 -4.07 2.26 -15.10
C VAL A 226 -5.24 1.62 -15.85
N ALA A 227 -4.99 1.18 -17.08
CA ALA A 227 -5.97 0.48 -17.90
C ALA A 227 -6.43 -0.82 -17.23
N LEU A 228 -5.49 -1.56 -16.62
CA LEU A 228 -5.80 -2.81 -15.91
C LEU A 228 -6.73 -2.58 -14.73
N ASP A 229 -6.40 -1.63 -13.84
CA ASP A 229 -7.24 -1.35 -12.68
C ASP A 229 -8.62 -0.82 -13.11
N ARG A 230 -8.68 0.00 -14.17
CA ARG A 230 -9.95 0.45 -14.73
C ARG A 230 -10.79 -0.71 -15.28
N ALA A 231 -10.19 -1.62 -16.05
CA ALA A 231 -10.88 -2.80 -16.56
C ALA A 231 -11.40 -3.70 -15.43
N CYS A 232 -10.62 -3.90 -14.37
CA CYS A 232 -11.06 -4.65 -13.19
C CYS A 232 -12.27 -4.00 -12.50
N VAL A 233 -12.27 -2.68 -12.30
CA VAL A 233 -13.44 -1.97 -11.75
C VAL A 233 -14.68 -2.20 -12.61
N ASP A 234 -14.55 -2.02 -13.92
CA ASP A 234 -15.67 -2.15 -14.87
C ASP A 234 -16.22 -3.59 -14.89
N LEU A 235 -15.36 -4.60 -14.85
CA LEU A 235 -15.76 -6.02 -14.77
C LEU A 235 -16.50 -6.33 -13.46
N VAL A 236 -16.01 -5.84 -12.32
CA VAL A 236 -16.68 -6.00 -11.01
C VAL A 236 -18.03 -5.31 -11.01
N ASN A 237 -18.12 -4.08 -11.52
CA ASN A 237 -19.38 -3.33 -11.56
C ASN A 237 -20.42 -3.97 -12.49
N LYS A 238 -20.01 -4.62 -13.58
CA LYS A 238 -20.91 -5.40 -14.48
C LYS A 238 -21.35 -6.74 -13.89
N THR A 239 -20.57 -7.34 -12.99
CA THR A 239 -20.86 -8.66 -12.42
C THR A 239 -22.00 -8.60 -11.38
N PRO A 240 -22.94 -9.55 -11.35
CA PRO A 240 -23.96 -9.60 -10.31
C PRO A 240 -23.35 -9.69 -8.90
N MET A 241 -23.96 -9.00 -7.94
CA MET A 241 -23.52 -9.09 -6.54
C MET A 241 -23.81 -10.47 -5.94
N VAL A 242 -23.02 -10.85 -4.94
CA VAL A 242 -23.33 -12.00 -4.08
C VAL A 242 -24.43 -11.59 -3.10
N LYS A 243 -25.53 -12.36 -3.04
CA LYS A 243 -26.60 -12.15 -2.06
C LYS A 243 -26.11 -12.42 -0.64
N GLY A 244 -26.59 -11.63 0.32
CA GLY A 244 -26.17 -11.61 1.71
C GLY A 244 -24.87 -10.82 1.95
N SER A 245 -24.25 -10.24 0.91
CA SER A 245 -23.08 -9.40 1.09
C SER A 245 -23.48 -8.03 1.62
N ILE A 246 -22.51 -7.25 2.10
CA ILE A 246 -22.70 -5.86 2.54
C ILE A 246 -23.42 -4.98 1.50
N LEU A 247 -23.38 -5.32 0.21
CA LEU A 247 -24.13 -4.61 -0.83
C LEU A 247 -25.65 -4.73 -0.66
N GLU A 248 -26.16 -5.86 -0.18
CA GLU A 248 -27.59 -6.05 0.08
C GLU A 248 -28.05 -5.23 1.29
N GLU A 249 -27.24 -5.19 2.36
CA GLU A 249 -27.48 -4.33 3.53
C GLU A 249 -27.47 -2.84 3.18
N LYS A 250 -26.67 -2.46 2.19
CA LYS A 250 -26.56 -1.09 1.68
C LYS A 250 -27.50 -0.79 0.52
N HIS A 251 -28.50 -1.64 0.28
CA HIS A 251 -29.54 -1.43 -0.74
C HIS A 251 -28.99 -1.14 -2.14
N PHE A 252 -27.92 -1.82 -2.54
CA PHE A 252 -27.33 -1.69 -3.88
C PHE A 252 -28.29 -2.16 -4.98
N HIS A 253 -28.31 -1.44 -6.11
CA HIS A 253 -29.04 -1.79 -7.31
C HIS A 253 -28.09 -2.05 -8.51
N SER A 254 -28.49 -2.99 -9.37
CA SER A 254 -27.70 -3.35 -10.55
C SER A 254 -27.45 -2.14 -11.46
N GLY A 255 -26.19 -1.94 -11.87
CA GLY A 255 -25.75 -0.81 -12.69
C GLY A 255 -25.14 0.34 -11.87
N GLU A 256 -25.29 0.33 -10.54
CA GLU A 256 -24.59 1.26 -9.66
C GLU A 256 -23.13 0.85 -9.45
N ASP A 257 -22.35 1.77 -8.89
CA ASP A 257 -20.95 1.55 -8.58
C ASP A 257 -20.78 0.86 -7.22
N LYS A 258 -20.39 -0.41 -7.23
CA LYS A 258 -20.28 -1.24 -6.03
C LYS A 258 -19.31 -0.64 -5.01
N PHE A 259 -18.17 -0.14 -5.46
CA PHE A 259 -17.14 0.38 -4.55
C PHE A 259 -17.60 1.67 -3.84
N GLY A 260 -18.33 2.54 -4.55
CA GLY A 260 -18.96 3.72 -3.95
C GLY A 260 -20.04 3.37 -2.91
N HIS A 261 -20.78 2.27 -3.08
CA HIS A 261 -21.72 1.81 -2.05
C HIS A 261 -21.00 1.21 -0.84
N VAL A 262 -19.99 0.35 -1.07
CA VAL A 262 -19.25 -0.29 0.03
C VAL A 262 -18.50 0.76 0.86
N HIS A 263 -17.86 1.75 0.24
CA HIS A 263 -17.06 2.78 0.91
C HIS A 263 -17.53 4.19 0.51
N ILE A 264 -18.65 4.64 1.09
CA ILE A 264 -19.35 5.88 0.69
C ILE A 264 -18.52 7.17 0.82
N ASP A 265 -17.57 7.19 1.77
CA ASP A 265 -16.68 8.33 1.99
C ASP A 265 -15.43 8.31 1.08
N THR A 266 -15.38 7.40 0.10
CA THR A 266 -14.24 7.22 -0.78
C THR A 266 -14.62 7.28 -2.25
N ASP A 267 -13.91 8.13 -3.00
CA ASP A 267 -13.96 8.14 -4.47
C ASP A 267 -12.71 7.46 -5.03
N TRP A 268 -12.89 6.27 -5.59
CA TRP A 268 -11.80 5.48 -6.19
C TRP A 268 -11.28 6.07 -7.51
N LYS A 269 -12.04 6.97 -8.15
CA LYS A 269 -11.65 7.58 -9.43
C LYS A 269 -10.49 8.54 -9.25
N ILE A 270 -10.30 9.09 -8.05
CA ILE A 270 -9.22 10.05 -7.74
C ILE A 270 -7.86 9.43 -8.09
N GLY A 271 -7.60 8.20 -7.64
CA GLY A 271 -6.34 7.50 -7.90
C GLY A 271 -6.09 7.27 -9.39
N LEU A 272 -7.09 6.77 -10.13
CA LEU A 272 -6.96 6.50 -11.57
C LEU A 272 -6.80 7.79 -12.40
N ASN A 273 -7.63 8.81 -12.13
CA ASN A 273 -7.55 10.10 -12.80
C ASN A 273 -6.18 10.76 -12.58
N TYR A 274 -5.65 10.67 -11.36
CA TYR A 274 -4.35 11.24 -11.05
C TYR A 274 -3.20 10.43 -11.67
N ALA A 275 -3.28 9.10 -11.66
CA ALA A 275 -2.31 8.21 -12.30
C ALA A 275 -2.20 8.48 -13.82
N GLU A 276 -3.34 8.64 -14.49
CA GLU A 276 -3.40 9.04 -15.90
C GLU A 276 -2.77 10.42 -16.11
N LYS A 277 -3.14 11.41 -15.27
CA LYS A 277 -2.59 12.77 -15.33
C LYS A 277 -1.06 12.83 -15.19
N ILE A 278 -0.45 11.98 -14.37
CA ILE A 278 1.00 11.96 -14.18
C ILE A 278 1.75 11.12 -15.22
N GLY A 279 1.03 10.52 -16.18
CA GLY A 279 1.58 9.74 -17.29
C GLY A 279 1.92 8.30 -16.94
N LEU A 280 1.22 7.68 -15.96
CA LEU A 280 1.45 6.29 -15.58
C LEU A 280 0.81 5.29 -16.56
N GLY A 281 -0.23 5.71 -17.28
CA GLY A 281 -1.04 4.89 -18.17
C GLY A 281 -2.31 5.64 -18.58
N ALA A 282 -3.23 4.95 -19.25
CA ALA A 282 -4.50 5.49 -19.69
C ALA A 282 -5.67 4.69 -19.12
N GLN A 283 -6.80 5.35 -18.86
CA GLN A 283 -8.02 4.65 -18.43
C GLN A 283 -8.78 4.01 -19.60
N ASN A 284 -8.53 4.45 -20.83
CA ASN A 284 -9.13 3.84 -22.01
C ASN A 284 -8.42 2.51 -22.32
N TYR A 285 -9.20 1.47 -22.62
CA TYR A 285 -8.69 0.15 -22.91
C TYR A 285 -9.59 -0.58 -23.90
N ASP A 286 -8.99 -1.51 -24.64
CA ASP A 286 -9.71 -2.52 -25.43
C ASP A 286 -9.63 -3.86 -24.69
N LEU A 287 -10.79 -4.45 -24.38
CA LEU A 287 -10.84 -5.75 -23.73
C LEU A 287 -10.75 -6.86 -24.78
N ILE A 288 -9.67 -7.63 -24.72
CA ILE A 288 -9.46 -8.84 -25.53
C ILE A 288 -9.72 -10.05 -24.64
N ILE A 289 -10.68 -10.89 -25.04
CA ILE A 289 -10.99 -12.15 -24.35
C ILE A 289 -10.29 -13.27 -25.11
N VAL A 290 -9.48 -14.06 -24.41
CA VAL A 290 -8.67 -15.17 -24.94
C VAL A 290 -9.18 -16.49 -24.37
#